data_AF-A0A0F2GMN4-F1
#
_entry.id   AF-A0A0F2GMN4-F1
#
_cell.length_a   1.000
_cell.length_b   1.000
_cell.length_c   1.000
_cell.angle_alpha   90.00
_cell.angle_beta   90.00
_cell.angle_gamma   90.00
#
_symmetry.space_group_name_H-M   'P 1'
#
loop_
_entity.id
_entity.type
_entity.pdbx_description
1 polymer ?
#
loop_
_entity_poly.entity_id
_entity_poly.type
_entity_poly.pdbx_seq_one_letter_code
_entity_poly.pdbx_strand_id
1 'polypeptide(L)' 'LGSGALFLFTNKQRDKIKVLYWDKTGFALWYKRLEKAKYKWPTKEKNEVFTLTQFELDRLLSGFTIIGHKPVKINNFTMT' A
#
# COMPACT_ATOMS: atom_id res chain seq x y z
N LEU A 1 23.93 0.60 1.11
CA LEU A 1 22.61 -0.01 0.81
C LEU A 1 22.04 -0.70 2.06
N GLY A 2 21.99 0.01 3.19
CA GLY A 2 21.79 -0.57 4.53
C GLY A 2 20.36 -0.50 5.09
N SER A 3 19.40 0.04 4.35
CA SER A 3 17.98 -0.03 4.71
C SER A 3 17.34 -1.15 3.89
N GLY A 4 16.87 -2.21 4.55
CA GLY A 4 16.10 -3.27 3.90
C GLY A 4 14.91 -2.65 3.18
N ALA A 5 14.93 -2.65 1.85
CA ALA A 5 13.83 -2.14 1.04
C ALA A 5 12.85 -3.27 0.73
N LEU A 6 11.56 -2.99 0.89
CA LEU A 6 10.48 -3.87 0.48
C LEU A 6 9.84 -3.30 -0.78
N PHE A 7 9.81 -4.09 -1.85
CA PHE A 7 9.12 -3.71 -3.09
C PHE A 7 7.83 -4.50 -3.19
N LEU A 8 6.71 -3.78 -3.21
CA LEU A 8 5.38 -4.37 -3.31
C LEU A 8 4.84 -4.26 -4.74
N PHE A 9 4.36 -5.38 -5.26
CA PHE A 9 3.72 -5.44 -6.57
C PHE A 9 2.36 -6.13 -6.44
N THR A 10 1.39 -5.67 -7.23
CA THR A 10 0.09 -6.33 -7.37
C THR A 10 -0.15 -6.77 -8.82
N ASN A 11 -1.03 -7.74 -9.01
CA ASN A 11 -1.45 -8.14 -10.36
C ASN A 11 -2.61 -7.26 -10.86
N LYS A 12 -2.96 -7.37 -12.16
CA LYS A 12 -4.06 -6.61 -12.77
C LYS A 12 -5.41 -6.80 -12.06
N GLN A 13 -5.68 -8.00 -11.55
CA GLN A 13 -6.93 -8.29 -10.82
C GLN A 13 -6.92 -7.81 -9.36
N ARG A 14 -5.75 -7.43 -8.83
CA ARG A 14 -5.51 -6.96 -7.46
C ARG A 14 -5.88 -7.96 -6.37
N ASP A 15 -5.92 -9.24 -6.70
CA ASP A 15 -6.17 -10.32 -5.74
C ASP A 15 -4.85 -10.93 -5.22
N LYS A 16 -3.71 -10.51 -5.77
CA LYS A 16 -2.38 -11.02 -5.43
C LYS A 16 -1.43 -9.88 -5.10
N ILE A 17 -0.58 -10.11 -4.10
CA ILE A 17 0.54 -9.26 -3.74
C ILE A 17 1.84 -10.07 -3.75
N LYS A 18 2.89 -9.44 -4.26
CA LYS A 18 4.29 -9.89 -4.25
C LYS A 18 5.11 -8.89 -3.45
N VAL A 19 5.83 -9.36 -2.44
CA VAL A 19 6.81 -8.55 -1.70
C VAL A 19 8.20 -9.10 -2.01
N LEU A 20 8.99 -8.32 -2.71
CA LEU A 20 10.38 -8.64 -3.05
C LEU A 20 11.32 -7.91 -2.09
N TYR A 21 12.26 -8.64 -1.51
CA TYR A 21 13.24 -8.08 -0.56
C TYR A 21 14.54 -8.87 -0.58
N TRP A 22 15.61 -8.25 -0.08
CA TRP A 22 16.92 -8.91 0.09
C TRP A 22 17.04 -9.45 1.52
N ASP A 23 17.25 -10.75 1.69
CA ASP A 23 17.30 -11.43 2.99
C ASP A 23 18.71 -11.56 3.58
N LYS A 24 19.64 -10.73 3.09
CA LYS A 24 21.11 -10.76 3.30
C LYS A 24 21.83 -11.76 2.41
N THR A 25 21.23 -12.92 2.11
CA THR A 25 21.85 -13.99 1.32
C THR A 25 21.40 -14.00 -0.14
N GLY A 26 20.20 -13.48 -0.41
CA GLY A 26 19.61 -13.48 -1.73
C GLY A 26 18.32 -12.66 -1.79
N PHE A 27 17.68 -12.70 -2.96
CA PHE A 27 16.33 -12.17 -3.12
C PHE A 27 15.31 -13.18 -2.63
N ALA A 28 14.48 -12.76 -1.68
CA ALA A 28 13.32 -13.49 -1.22
C ALA A 28 12.04 -12.87 -1.78
N LEU A 29 11.09 -13.72 -2.16
CA LEU A 29 9.78 -13.32 -2.65
C LEU A 29 8.70 -13.90 -1.76
N TRP A 30 7.98 -13.03 -1.06
CA TRP A 30 6.75 -13.42 -0.39
C TRP A 30 5.56 -13.17 -1.31
N TYR A 31 4.65 -14.15 -1.37
CA TYR A 31 3.49 -14.14 -2.25
C TYR A 31 2.22 -14.43 -1.46
N LYS A 32 1.23 -13.54 -1.57
CA LYS A 32 -0.09 -13.71 -0.94
C LYS A 32 -1.19 -13.53 -1.96
N ARG A 33 -2.13 -14.47 -1.96
CA ARG A 33 -3.38 -14.42 -2.75
C ARG A 33 -4.56 -14.29 -1.79
N LEU A 34 -5.51 -13.42 -2.12
CA LEU A 34 -6.81 -13.37 -1.48
C LEU A 34 -7.75 -14.33 -2.21
N GLU A 35 -8.36 -15.24 -1.47
CA GLU A 35 -9.37 -16.17 -2.02
C GLU A 35 -10.68 -15.46 -2.34
N LYS A 36 -11.02 -14.46 -1.53
CA LYS A 36 -12.21 -13.62 -1.69
C LYS A 36 -11.79 -12.17 -1.44
N ALA A 37 -12.23 -11.26 -2.31
CA ALA A 37 -11.89 -9.82 -2.35
C ALA A 37 -10.60 -9.44 -3.12
N LYS A 38 -10.32 -8.14 -3.12
CA LYS A 38 -9.22 -7.48 -3.84
C LYS A 38 -8.55 -6.46 -2.93
N TYR A 39 -7.24 -6.31 -3.05
CA TYR A 39 -6.49 -5.25 -2.41
C TYR A 39 -6.95 -3.87 -2.89
N LYS A 40 -7.05 -2.92 -1.96
CA LYS A 40 -7.38 -1.51 -2.24
C LYS A 40 -6.15 -0.77 -2.75
N TRP A 41 -5.66 -1.18 -3.93
CA TRP A 41 -4.47 -0.61 -4.55
C TRP A 41 -4.70 0.81 -5.11
N PRO A 42 -3.77 1.76 -4.92
CA PRO A 42 -3.92 3.17 -5.28
C PRO A 42 -3.72 3.42 -6.79
N THR A 43 -4.68 3.04 -7.64
CA THR A 43 -4.53 3.18 -9.10
C THR A 43 -5.02 4.50 -9.70
N LYS A 44 -5.68 5.36 -8.92
CA LYS A 44 -6.20 6.64 -9.42
C LYS A 44 -5.27 7.81 -9.14
N GLU A 45 -4.15 7.55 -8.49
CA GLU A 45 -3.15 8.55 -8.15
C GLU A 45 -2.19 8.74 -9.34
N LYS A 46 -1.70 9.98 -9.53
CA LYS A 46 -0.85 10.32 -10.68
C LYS A 46 0.52 9.65 -10.64
N ASN A 47 0.93 9.17 -9.48
CA ASN A 47 2.24 8.56 -9.29
C ASN A 47 2.16 7.05 -9.55
N GLU A 48 3.11 6.52 -10.33
CA GLU A 48 3.21 5.09 -10.59
C GLU A 48 3.83 4.32 -9.42
N VAL A 49 4.59 5.02 -8.55
CA VAL A 49 5.32 4.44 -7.41
C VAL A 49 4.94 5.16 -6.12
N PHE A 50 4.65 4.38 -5.07
CA PHE A 50 4.34 4.87 -3.72
C PHE A 50 5.36 4.35 -2.72
N THR A 51 5.86 5.26 -1.88
CA THR A 51 6.56 4.86 -0.66
C THR A 51 5.52 4.66 0.42
N LEU A 52 5.47 3.47 1.00
CA LEU A 52 4.53 3.15 2.07
C LEU A 52 5.22 3.25 3.43
N THR A 53 4.52 3.84 4.37
CA THR A 53 4.81 3.67 5.80
C THR A 53 4.39 2.27 6.26
N GLN A 54 4.93 1.82 7.40
CA GLN A 54 4.54 0.53 7.99
C GLN A 54 3.03 0.45 8.24
N PHE A 55 2.42 1.53 8.71
CA PHE A 55 0.98 1.58 8.96
C PHE A 55 0.15 1.43 7.68
N GLU A 56 0.56 2.05 6.58
CA GLU A 56 -0.11 1.87 5.28
C GLU A 56 0.05 0.45 4.75
N LEU A 57 1.22 -0.17 4.95
CA LEU A 57 1.44 -1.57 4.60
C LEU A 57 0.48 -2.48 5.38
N ASP A 58 0.40 -2.35 6.70
CA ASP A 58 -0.49 -3.16 7.54
C ASP A 58 -1.96 -2.99 7.14
N ARG A 59 -2.34 -1.75 6.85
CA ARG A 59 -3.68 -1.41 6.37
C ARG A 59 -3.99 -2.09 5.03
N LEU A 60 -3.06 -2.03 4.07
CA LEU A 60 -3.19 -2.68 2.77
C LEU A 60 -3.35 -4.20 2.92
N LEU A 61 -2.50 -4.83 3.74
CA LEU A 61 -2.51 -6.27 3.97
C LEU A 61 -3.77 -6.75 4.71
N SER A 62 -4.39 -5.86 5.48
CA SER A 62 -5.66 -6.05 6.17
C SER A 62 -6.89 -5.74 5.29
N GLY A 63 -6.68 -5.32 4.04
CA GLY A 63 -7.76 -5.07 3.06
C GLY A 63 -8.34 -3.65 3.06
N PHE A 64 -7.75 -2.73 3.81
CA PHE A 64 -8.16 -1.34 3.90
C PHE A 64 -7.40 -0.45 2.89
N THR A 65 -7.92 0.74 2.63
CA THR A 65 -7.32 1.70 1.68
C THR A 65 -6.13 2.44 2.29
N ILE A 66 -5.00 2.47 1.58
CA ILE A 66 -3.85 3.27 1.99
C ILE A 66 -4.03 4.77 1.71
N ILE A 67 -4.89 5.11 0.74
CA ILE A 67 -5.30 6.50 0.50
C ILE A 67 -6.34 6.86 1.56
N GLY A 68 -5.95 7.75 2.47
CA GLY A 68 -6.85 8.32 3.47
C GLY A 68 -7.88 9.28 2.89
N HIS A 69 -8.79 9.75 3.74
CA HIS A 69 -9.67 10.85 3.37
C HIS A 69 -8.86 12.08 2.96
N LYS A 70 -9.29 12.77 1.91
CA LYS A 70 -8.78 14.11 1.62
C LYS A 70 -9.03 14.99 2.85
N PRO A 71 -8.09 15.87 3.22
CA PRO A 71 -8.29 16.77 4.34
C PRO A 71 -9.60 17.53 4.15
N VAL A 72 -10.45 17.51 5.19
CA VAL A 72 -11.71 18.24 5.19
C VAL A 72 -11.37 19.73 5.27
N LYS A 73 -11.65 20.47 4.20
CA LYS A 73 -11.53 21.92 4.19
C LYS A 73 -12.74 22.50 4.92
N ILE A 74 -12.56 22.92 6.17
CA ILE A 74 -13.57 23.66 6.92
C ILE A 74 -13.31 25.14 6.63
N ASN A 75 -14.13 25.73 5.76
CA ASN A 75 -14.07 27.17 5.52
C ASN A 75 -14.88 27.88 6.62
N ASN A 76 -14.23 28.81 7.32
CA ASN A 76 -14.77 29.79 8.27
C ASN A 76 -15.96 29.30 9.11
N PHE A 77 -15.66 28.47 10.11
CA PHE A 77 -16.64 28.13 11.15
C PHE A 77 -16.81 29.34 12.08
N THR A 78 -17.85 30.14 11.87
CA THR A 78 -18.30 31.13 12.86
C THR A 78 -19.16 30.42 13.89
N MET A 79 -18.68 30.34 15.13
CA MET A 79 -19.52 29.98 16.27
C MET A 79 -20.31 31.22 16.69
N THR A 80 -21.64 31.15 16.58
CA THR A 80 -22.57 32.12 17.19
C THR A 80 -22.74 31.82 18.68
#